data_AF-G3HPY8-F1
#
_entry.id   AF-G3HPY8-F1
#
_cell.length_a   1.000
_cell.length_b   1.000
_cell.length_c   1.000
_cell.angle_alpha   90.00
_cell.angle_beta   90.00
_cell.angle_gamma   90.00
#
_symmetry.space_group_name_H-M   'P 1'
#
loop_
_entity.id
_entity.type
_entity.pdbx_description
1 polymer ?
#
loop_
_entity_poly.entity_id
_entity_poly.type
_entity_poly.pdbx_seq_one_letter_code
_entity_poly.pdbx_strand_id
1 'polypeptide(L)'
;MASYFDEHDCEPLNPEREARNNMLLELARRVRGAWSWAPGSRSLFNRMDFEDLGLVDWEHHLPPPAAKAVVESLPRTVIGSSKAELKCPVCLLEFEEEETVIEMPCRHLFHSSCILPWLSKTNSCPLCRHELPTDDDSYEEHKKDKARRQQQQHRLENLHGAMYT
;
A
#
# COMPACT_ATOMS: atom_id res chain seq x y z
N MET A 1 3.70 -41.89 -3.16
CA MET A 1 3.48 -40.43 -2.99
C MET A 1 4.09 -39.78 -4.22
N ALA A 2 3.26 -39.38 -5.18
CA ALA A 2 3.76 -38.63 -6.35
C ALA A 2 4.18 -37.23 -5.87
N SER A 3 5.22 -36.66 -6.48
CA SER A 3 5.68 -35.33 -6.10
C SER A 3 4.71 -34.28 -6.64
N TYR A 4 4.53 -33.18 -5.92
CA TYR A 4 3.73 -32.02 -6.34
C TYR A 4 4.05 -31.53 -7.76
N PHE A 5 5.27 -31.78 -8.24
CA PHE A 5 5.70 -31.42 -9.59
C PHE A 5 5.18 -32.36 -10.68
N ASP A 6 4.87 -33.61 -10.36
CA ASP A 6 4.29 -34.58 -11.30
C ASP A 6 2.78 -34.36 -11.52
N GLU A 7 2.08 -33.71 -10.58
CA GLU A 7 0.64 -33.39 -10.68
C GLU A 7 0.33 -32.19 -11.60
N HIS A 8 1.36 -31.42 -11.98
CA HIS A 8 1.20 -30.15 -12.69
C HIS A 8 1.87 -30.10 -14.07
N ASP A 9 2.18 -31.24 -14.69
CA ASP A 9 2.75 -31.36 -16.04
C ASP A 9 3.88 -30.35 -16.32
N CYS A 10 4.76 -30.15 -15.33
CA CYS A 10 5.85 -29.20 -15.44
C CYS A 10 7.01 -29.81 -16.24
N GLU A 11 7.04 -29.60 -17.56
CA GLU A 11 8.17 -30.00 -18.40
C GLU A 11 9.36 -29.02 -18.32
N PRO A 12 10.60 -29.51 -18.33
CA PRO A 12 11.79 -28.65 -18.40
C PRO A 12 11.84 -27.90 -19.74
N LEU A 13 12.05 -26.58 -19.69
CA LEU A 13 12.07 -25.71 -20.86
C LEU A 13 13.19 -26.10 -21.84
N ASN A 14 12.82 -26.26 -23.12
CA ASN A 14 13.73 -26.59 -24.22
C ASN A 14 14.89 -25.56 -24.32
N PRO A 15 16.16 -26.01 -24.39
CA PRO A 15 17.34 -25.14 -24.45
C PRO A 15 17.37 -24.16 -25.64
N GLU A 16 16.63 -24.43 -26.73
CA GLU A 16 16.51 -23.49 -27.86
C GLU A 16 15.69 -22.24 -27.51
N ARG A 17 14.78 -22.34 -26.53
CA ARG A 17 13.92 -21.23 -26.08
C ARG A 17 14.68 -20.24 -25.21
N GLU A 18 15.73 -20.68 -24.50
CA GLU A 18 16.66 -19.82 -23.75
C GLU A 18 17.48 -18.93 -24.69
N ALA A 19 17.95 -19.45 -25.84
CA ALA A 19 18.74 -18.67 -26.81
C ALA A 19 17.96 -17.48 -27.38
N ARG A 20 16.65 -17.63 -27.62
CA ARG A 20 15.77 -16.55 -28.12
C ARG A 20 15.52 -15.46 -27.07
N ASN A 21 15.44 -15.82 -25.79
CA ASN A 21 15.25 -14.87 -24.70
C ASN A 21 16.53 -14.02 -24.46
N ASN A 22 17.71 -14.57 -24.79
CA ASN A 22 18.97 -13.86 -24.68
C ASN A 22 19.12 -12.74 -25.73
N MET A 23 18.50 -12.84 -26.91
CA MET A 23 18.57 -11.81 -27.95
C MET A 23 17.84 -10.51 -27.57
N LEU A 24 16.67 -10.62 -26.93
CA LEU A 24 15.92 -9.47 -26.43
C LEU A 24 16.64 -8.78 -25.25
N LEU A 25 17.27 -9.56 -24.38
CA LEU A 25 18.06 -9.05 -23.26
C LEU A 25 19.36 -8.36 -23.73
N GLU A 26 20.01 -8.88 -24.77
CA GLU A 26 21.17 -8.24 -25.41
C GLU A 26 20.79 -6.93 -26.14
N LEU A 27 19.64 -6.89 -26.82
CA LEU A 27 19.10 -5.65 -27.38
C LEU A 27 18.81 -4.61 -26.28
N ALA A 28 18.26 -5.02 -25.14
CA ALA A 28 18.03 -4.14 -23.99
C ALA A 28 19.33 -3.63 -23.33
N ARG A 29 20.44 -4.39 -23.40
CA ARG A 29 21.78 -3.92 -22.99
C ARG A 29 22.35 -2.90 -23.97
N ARG A 30 22.10 -3.08 -25.27
CA ARG A 30 22.52 -2.13 -26.33
C ARG A 30 21.86 -0.76 -26.19
N VAL A 31 20.58 -0.71 -25.78
CA VAL A 31 19.84 0.55 -25.56
C VAL A 31 20.33 1.32 -24.33
N ARG A 32 20.84 0.63 -23.29
CA ARG A 32 21.39 1.27 -22.08
C ARG A 32 22.86 1.73 -22.19
N GLY A 33 23.58 1.34 -23.24
CA GLY A 33 24.97 1.75 -23.45
C GLY A 33 25.17 3.09 -24.16
N ALA A 34 24.10 3.80 -24.52
CA ALA A 34 24.18 5.02 -25.34
C ALA A 34 24.33 6.32 -24.55
N TRP A 35 24.29 6.32 -23.21
CA TRP A 35 24.43 7.52 -22.37
C TRP A 35 25.61 7.40 -21.40
N SER A 36 26.81 7.24 -21.96
CA SER A 36 28.03 7.45 -21.19
C SER A 36 29.17 8.01 -22.05
N TRP A 37 28.89 9.04 -22.84
CA TRP A 37 29.93 10.02 -23.19
C TRP A 37 29.31 11.38 -23.59
N ALA A 38 29.55 12.43 -22.80
CA ALA A 38 29.57 13.83 -23.23
C ALA A 38 29.83 14.70 -21.99
N PRO A 39 31.05 15.18 -21.76
CA PRO A 39 31.30 16.21 -20.78
C PRO A 39 30.97 17.57 -21.41
N GLY A 40 30.01 18.30 -20.82
CA GLY A 40 29.83 19.73 -21.08
C GLY A 40 28.74 20.10 -22.08
N SER A 41 27.51 20.27 -21.59
CA SER A 41 26.68 21.42 -21.98
C SER A 41 25.78 21.79 -20.80
N ARG A 42 26.10 22.94 -20.22
CA ARG A 42 25.23 23.65 -19.27
C ARG A 42 24.00 24.11 -20.04
N SER A 43 22.84 24.10 -19.39
CA SER A 43 21.64 24.86 -19.77
C SER A 43 20.81 24.32 -20.94
N LEU A 44 20.07 23.23 -20.71
CA LEU A 44 18.67 23.09 -21.15
C LEU A 44 17.79 22.27 -20.17
N PHE A 45 18.35 21.77 -19.06
CA PHE A 45 17.59 21.21 -17.94
C PHE A 45 17.12 22.36 -17.03
N ASN A 46 16.21 23.20 -17.50
CA ASN A 46 15.50 24.15 -16.62
C ASN A 46 14.21 24.63 -17.29
N ARG A 47 13.23 23.70 -17.43
CA ARG A 47 11.78 24.00 -17.38
C ARG A 47 10.93 22.72 -17.45
N MET A 48 11.20 21.74 -16.60
CA MET A 48 10.16 20.77 -16.25
C MET A 48 9.91 20.97 -14.76
N ASP A 49 8.71 21.46 -14.45
CA ASP A 49 8.21 21.58 -13.09
C ASP A 49 8.34 20.21 -12.45
N PHE A 50 9.29 20.08 -11.53
CA PHE A 50 9.66 18.82 -10.89
C PHE A 50 8.48 18.19 -10.11
N GLU A 51 7.44 18.98 -9.85
CA GLU A 51 6.14 18.57 -9.29
C GLU A 51 5.27 17.75 -10.26
N ASP A 52 5.47 17.85 -11.58
CA ASP A 52 4.70 17.10 -12.60
C ASP A 52 5.35 15.75 -12.96
N LEU A 53 6.61 15.52 -12.56
CA LEU A 53 7.35 14.29 -12.88
C LEU A 53 7.10 13.12 -11.92
N GLY A 54 6.21 13.26 -10.93
CA GLY A 54 5.87 12.17 -10.01
C GLY A 54 7.08 11.56 -9.26
N LEU A 55 8.16 12.34 -9.12
CA LEU A 55 9.45 11.88 -8.60
C LEU A 55 9.49 11.72 -7.07
N VAL A 56 8.43 12.16 -6.39
CA VAL A 56 8.09 11.70 -5.04
C VAL A 56 7.10 10.56 -5.24
N ASP A 57 7.63 9.35 -5.23
CA ASP A 57 6.84 8.15 -5.46
C ASP A 57 6.07 7.80 -4.18
N TRP A 58 4.95 8.49 -3.98
CA TRP A 58 4.06 8.31 -2.83
C TRP A 58 3.54 6.87 -2.70
N GLU A 59 3.58 6.07 -3.78
CA GLU A 59 3.29 4.63 -3.74
C GLU A 59 4.34 3.82 -2.95
N HIS A 60 5.58 4.31 -2.81
CA HIS A 60 6.64 3.64 -2.05
C HIS A 60 6.87 4.19 -0.64
N HIS A 61 6.20 5.27 -0.26
CA HIS A 61 6.25 5.78 1.11
C HIS A 61 5.27 5.01 2.00
N LEU A 62 5.80 4.46 3.11
CA LEU A 62 4.92 3.92 4.14
C LEU A 62 4.03 5.04 4.67
N PRO A 63 2.74 4.76 4.92
CA PRO A 63 1.85 5.76 5.49
C PRO A 63 2.43 6.29 6.80
N PRO A 64 2.37 7.62 7.03
CA PRO A 64 2.87 8.21 8.25
C PRO A 64 2.13 7.66 9.48
N PRO A 65 2.69 7.85 10.68
CA PRO A 65 2.00 7.47 11.91
C PRO A 65 0.67 8.21 12.05
N ALA A 66 -0.28 7.58 12.75
CA ALA A 66 -1.54 8.25 13.08
C ALA A 66 -1.28 9.48 13.97
N ALA A 67 -2.12 10.50 13.81
CA ALA A 67 -2.07 11.68 14.65
C ALA A 67 -2.22 11.30 16.13
N LYS A 68 -1.33 11.79 17.01
CA LYS A 68 -1.34 11.37 18.42
C LYS A 68 -2.67 11.69 19.11
N ALA A 69 -3.23 12.86 18.81
CA ALA A 69 -4.52 13.30 19.31
C ALA A 69 -5.66 12.34 18.88
N VAL A 70 -5.60 11.82 17.65
CA VAL A 70 -6.59 10.86 17.15
C VAL A 70 -6.47 9.55 17.93
N VAL A 71 -5.26 9.03 18.09
CA VAL A 71 -5.01 7.78 18.84
C VAL A 71 -5.49 7.87 20.29
N GLU A 72 -5.27 9.01 20.95
CA GLU A 72 -5.73 9.26 22.32
C GLU A 72 -7.25 9.36 22.42
N SER A 73 -7.91 9.92 21.39
CA SER A 73 -9.37 10.07 21.33
C SER A 73 -10.13 8.78 20.98
N LEU A 74 -9.44 7.70 20.63
CA LEU A 74 -10.08 6.44 20.24
C LEU A 74 -10.92 5.86 21.40
N PRO A 75 -12.13 5.34 21.12
CA PRO A 75 -12.99 4.79 22.14
C PRO A 75 -12.33 3.56 22.79
N ARG A 76 -12.15 3.65 24.11
CA ARG A 76 -11.70 2.55 24.95
C ARG A 76 -12.94 1.89 25.55
N THR A 77 -13.15 0.63 25.23
CA THR A 77 -14.28 -0.15 25.75
C THR A 77 -13.75 -1.29 26.61
N VAL A 78 -14.53 -1.67 27.61
CA VAL A 78 -14.25 -2.83 28.45
C VAL A 78 -14.99 -4.02 27.87
N ILE A 79 -14.31 -5.15 27.72
CA ILE A 79 -14.93 -6.38 27.24
C ILE A 79 -15.89 -6.91 28.31
N GLY A 80 -17.16 -6.97 27.96
CA GLY A 80 -18.17 -7.70 28.75
C GLY A 80 -18.20 -9.18 28.36
N SER A 81 -18.78 -10.02 29.21
CA SER A 81 -18.84 -11.49 29.05
C SER A 81 -19.32 -11.99 27.69
N SER A 82 -20.13 -11.22 26.96
CA SER A 82 -20.62 -11.59 25.62
C SER A 82 -19.60 -11.42 24.49
N LYS A 83 -18.50 -10.70 24.72
CA LYS A 83 -17.45 -10.43 23.73
C LYS A 83 -16.12 -11.15 24.04
N ALA A 84 -16.06 -11.94 25.11
CA ALA A 84 -14.86 -12.65 25.54
C ALA A 84 -14.40 -13.73 24.52
N GLU A 85 -15.31 -14.24 23.68
CA GLU A 85 -14.95 -15.21 22.62
C GLU A 85 -14.23 -14.57 21.43
N LEU A 86 -14.20 -13.23 21.34
CA LEU A 86 -13.49 -12.54 20.27
C LEU A 86 -11.97 -12.63 20.49
N LYS A 87 -11.22 -12.64 19.39
CA LYS A 87 -9.75 -12.72 19.41
C LYS A 87 -9.15 -11.45 18.85
N CYS A 88 -8.07 -10.99 19.45
CA CYS A 88 -7.29 -9.91 18.88
C CYS A 88 -6.55 -10.43 17.64
N PRO A 89 -6.74 -9.84 16.45
CA PRO A 89 -6.12 -10.32 15.21
C PRO A 89 -4.61 -10.07 15.14
N VAL A 90 -4.03 -9.30 16.08
CA VAL A 90 -2.60 -8.98 16.11
C VAL A 90 -1.82 -10.00 16.93
N CYS A 91 -2.26 -10.32 18.14
CA CYS A 91 -1.61 -11.31 19.01
C CYS A 91 -2.27 -12.70 18.94
N LEU A 92 -3.43 -12.83 18.31
CA LEU A 92 -4.22 -14.05 18.17
C LEU A 92 -4.72 -14.63 19.51
N LEU A 93 -4.71 -13.83 20.58
CA LEU A 93 -5.21 -14.19 21.91
C LEU A 93 -6.67 -13.77 22.08
N GLU A 94 -7.38 -14.52 22.92
CA GLU A 94 -8.75 -14.23 23.38
C GLU A 94 -8.74 -13.02 24.33
N PHE A 95 -9.81 -12.23 24.31
CA PHE A 95 -9.95 -11.11 25.24
C PHE A 95 -10.39 -11.60 26.62
N GLU A 96 -9.78 -11.07 27.67
CA GLU A 96 -10.20 -11.37 29.04
C GLU A 96 -11.44 -10.54 29.43
N GLU A 97 -12.26 -11.09 30.33
CA GLU A 97 -13.36 -10.30 30.93
C GLU A 97 -12.77 -9.10 31.69
N GLU A 98 -13.42 -7.95 31.58
CA GLU A 98 -12.96 -6.68 32.17
C GLU A 98 -11.68 -6.09 31.54
N GLU A 99 -11.17 -6.67 30.45
CA GLU A 99 -10.00 -6.14 29.75
C GLU A 99 -10.34 -4.88 28.94
N THR A 100 -9.42 -3.90 28.98
CA THR A 100 -9.54 -2.66 28.19
C THR A 100 -9.08 -2.88 26.75
N VAL A 101 -10.02 -2.76 25.81
CA VAL A 101 -9.75 -2.81 24.37
C VAL A 101 -9.96 -1.45 23.72
N ILE A 102 -9.31 -1.25 22.60
CA ILE A 102 -9.48 -0.06 21.77
C ILE A 102 -10.32 -0.45 20.55
N GLU A 103 -11.39 0.31 20.33
CA GLU A 103 -12.24 0.17 19.16
C GLU A 103 -11.82 1.19 18.10
N MET A 104 -11.50 0.70 16.91
CA MET A 104 -11.20 1.54 15.74
C MET A 104 -12.50 2.11 15.14
N PRO A 105 -12.47 3.23 14.40
CA PRO A 105 -13.65 3.79 13.73
C PRO A 105 -14.29 2.86 12.69
N CYS A 106 -13.54 1.84 12.23
CA CYS A 106 -14.05 0.75 11.40
C CYS A 106 -14.70 -0.40 12.20
N ARG A 107 -14.90 -0.25 13.52
CA ARG A 107 -15.48 -1.21 14.48
C ARG A 107 -14.64 -2.46 14.76
N HIS A 108 -13.37 -2.45 14.41
CA HIS A 108 -12.44 -3.53 14.77
C HIS A 108 -11.85 -3.31 16.17
N LEU A 109 -11.77 -4.39 16.95
CA LEU A 109 -11.31 -4.38 18.34
C LEU A 109 -9.89 -4.93 18.46
N PHE A 110 -9.09 -4.28 19.30
CA PHE A 110 -7.70 -4.69 19.56
C PHE A 110 -7.32 -4.43 21.02
N HIS A 111 -6.37 -5.21 21.55
CA HIS A 111 -5.74 -4.85 22.82
C HIS A 111 -5.04 -3.50 22.72
N SER A 112 -5.10 -2.72 23.80
CA SER A 112 -4.37 -1.45 23.90
C SER A 112 -2.87 -1.63 23.67
N SER A 113 -2.28 -2.70 24.20
CA SER A 113 -0.88 -3.07 24.01
C SER A 113 -0.51 -3.41 22.56
N CYS A 114 -1.47 -3.90 21.77
CA CYS A 114 -1.24 -4.36 20.40
C CYS A 114 -1.42 -3.24 19.38
N ILE A 115 -2.45 -2.41 19.54
CA ILE A 115 -2.78 -1.38 18.53
C ILE A 115 -1.98 -0.10 18.69
N LEU A 116 -1.59 0.29 19.92
CA LEU A 116 -0.83 1.54 20.13
C LEU A 116 0.55 1.51 19.43
N PRO A 117 1.37 0.44 19.54
CA PRO A 117 2.64 0.35 18.80
C PRO A 117 2.47 0.22 17.28
N TRP A 118 1.30 -0.24 16.82
CA TRP A 118 0.97 -0.32 15.42
C TRP A 118 0.67 1.08 14.86
N LEU A 119 -0.18 1.84 15.56
CA LEU A 119 -0.57 3.20 15.19
C LEU A 119 0.57 4.21 15.27
N SER A 120 1.59 3.93 16.09
CA SER A 120 2.82 4.73 16.14
C SER A 120 3.72 4.55 14.91
N LYS A 121 3.48 3.51 14.09
CA LYS A 121 4.26 3.23 12.88
C LYS A 121 3.48 3.48 11.60
N THR A 122 2.16 3.24 11.63
CA THR A 122 1.28 3.37 10.46
C THR A 122 -0.07 3.91 10.90
N ASN A 123 -0.78 4.63 10.04
CA ASN A 123 -2.12 5.15 10.34
C ASN A 123 -3.27 4.19 9.99
N SER A 124 -3.02 2.94 9.63
CA SER A 124 -4.04 2.05 9.05
C SER A 124 -4.44 0.89 9.97
N CYS A 125 -5.71 0.47 9.87
CA CYS A 125 -6.21 -0.69 10.59
C CYS A 125 -5.61 -2.00 10.05
N PRO A 126 -5.07 -2.90 10.91
CA PRO A 126 -4.51 -4.18 10.48
C PRO A 126 -5.46 -5.10 9.71
N LEU A 127 -6.78 -4.98 9.93
CA LEU A 127 -7.80 -5.86 9.33
C LEU A 127 -8.33 -5.34 7.99
N CYS A 128 -8.75 -4.07 7.94
CA CYS A 128 -9.45 -3.52 6.77
C CYS A 128 -8.70 -2.38 6.07
N ARG A 129 -7.49 -2.04 6.53
CA ARG A 129 -6.68 -0.93 6.00
C ARG A 129 -7.36 0.44 6.05
N HIS A 130 -8.42 0.59 6.87
CA HIS A 130 -9.01 1.90 7.11
C HIS A 130 -7.99 2.84 7.73
N GLU A 131 -7.77 3.99 7.08
CA GLU A 131 -6.75 4.98 7.46
C GLU A 131 -7.32 6.02 8.42
N LEU A 132 -6.56 6.31 9.48
CA LEU A 132 -6.78 7.42 10.38
C LEU A 132 -6.09 8.70 9.87
N PRO A 133 -6.58 9.88 10.28
CA PRO A 133 -5.88 11.14 10.03
C PRO A 133 -4.46 11.15 10.63
N THR A 134 -3.53 11.79 9.94
CA THR A 134 -2.14 11.98 10.38
C THR A 134 -1.84 13.46 10.69
N ASP A 135 -0.72 13.71 11.37
CA ASP A 135 -0.23 15.07 11.66
C ASP A 135 0.61 15.64 10.49
N ASP A 136 0.71 14.92 9.36
CA ASP A 136 1.50 15.32 8.18
C ASP A 136 0.59 15.95 7.12
N ASP A 137 0.63 17.28 7.03
CA ASP A 137 -0.19 18.05 6.09
C ASP A 137 0.05 17.64 4.62
N SER A 138 1.29 17.30 4.26
CA SER A 138 1.66 16.94 2.89
C SER A 138 1.04 15.60 2.48
N TYR A 139 1.03 14.64 3.39
CA TYR A 139 0.38 13.34 3.19
C TYR A 139 -1.15 13.48 3.07
N GLU A 140 -1.76 14.28 3.93
CA GLU A 140 -3.21 14.50 3.92
C GLU A 140 -3.67 15.26 2.67
N GLU A 141 -2.88 16.22 2.17
CA GLU A 141 -3.13 16.88 0.89
C GLU A 141 -3.03 15.89 -0.27
N HIS A 142 -1.94 15.13 -0.34
CA HIS A 142 -1.76 14.11 -1.38
C HIS A 142 -2.90 13.08 -1.39
N LYS A 143 -3.35 12.64 -0.21
CA LYS A 143 -4.49 11.73 -0.05
C LYS A 143 -5.79 12.32 -0.62
N LYS A 144 -6.08 13.60 -0.32
CA LYS A 144 -7.25 14.30 -0.88
C LYS A 144 -7.13 14.42 -2.39
N ASP A 145 -5.96 14.76 -2.90
CA ASP A 145 -5.69 14.91 -4.33
C ASP A 145 -5.91 13.59 -5.09
N LYS A 146 -5.38 12.49 -4.57
CA LYS A 146 -5.58 11.15 -5.10
C LYS A 146 -7.06 10.77 -5.12
N ALA A 147 -7.79 11.03 -4.04
CA ALA A 147 -9.23 10.77 -3.96
C ALA A 147 -10.04 11.60 -4.99
N ARG A 148 -9.70 12.88 -5.19
CA ARG A 148 -10.33 13.74 -6.22
C ARG A 148 -10.10 13.18 -7.63
N ARG A 149 -8.87 12.77 -7.94
CA ARG A 149 -8.52 12.18 -9.25
C ARG A 149 -9.28 10.87 -9.49
N GLN A 150 -9.37 9.99 -8.49
CA GLN A 150 -10.13 8.74 -8.58
C GLN A 150 -11.63 8.99 -8.81
N GLN A 151 -12.22 9.97 -8.11
CA GLN A 151 -13.61 10.34 -8.30
C GLN A 151 -13.87 10.89 -9.72
N GLN A 152 -12.97 11.72 -10.24
CA GLN A 152 -13.06 12.24 -11.60
C GLN A 152 -12.98 11.10 -12.63
N GLN A 153 -12.07 10.15 -12.44
CA GLN A 153 -11.94 8.98 -13.31
C GLN A 153 -13.20 8.12 -13.30
N HIS A 154 -13.74 7.79 -12.12
CA HIS A 154 -14.98 7.04 -11.99
C HIS A 154 -16.16 7.75 -12.68
N ARG A 155 -16.24 9.08 -12.53
CA ARG A 155 -17.26 9.88 -13.23
C ARG A 155 -17.12 9.80 -14.75
N LEU A 156 -15.90 9.89 -15.28
CA LEU A 156 -15.63 9.76 -16.71
C LEU A 156 -15.97 8.36 -17.22
N GLU A 157 -15.63 7.32 -16.46
CA GLU A 157 -15.94 5.94 -16.79
C GLU A 157 -17.45 5.68 -16.80
N ASN A 158 -18.19 6.20 -15.81
CA ASN A 158 -19.65 6.11 -15.79
C ASN A 158 -20.28 6.82 -17.00
N LEU A 159 -19.74 7.98 -17.42
CA LEU A 159 -20.18 8.67 -18.63
C LEU A 159 -19.89 7.85 -19.89
N HIS A 160 -18.72 7.21 -19.97
CA HIS A 160 -18.36 6.32 -21.07
C HIS A 160 -19.33 5.13 -21.10
N GLY A 161 -19.59 4.48 -19.97
CA GLY A 161 -20.55 3.37 -19.87
C GLY A 161 -21.97 3.74 -20.32
N ALA A 162 -22.47 4.91 -19.93
CA ALA A 162 -23.79 5.40 -20.33
C ALA A 162 -23.92 5.74 -21.83
N MET A 163 -22.80 5.92 -22.55
CA MET A 163 -22.81 6.19 -23.99
C MET A 163 -23.01 4.91 -24.84
N TYR A 164 -22.66 3.73 -24.30
CA TYR A 164 -22.68 2.46 -25.02
C TYR A 164 -23.80 1.50 -24.59
N THR A 165 -24.76 1.97 -23.79
CA THR A 165 -25.99 1.25 -23.38
C THR A 165 -27.22 1.88 -24.01
#